data_AF-A0AA40HRC3-F1
#
_entry.id   AF-A0AA40HRC3-F1
#
_cell.length_a   1.000
_cell.length_b   1.000
_cell.length_c   1.000
_cell.angle_alpha   90.00
_cell.angle_beta   90.00
_cell.angle_gamma   90.00
#
_symmetry.space_group_name_H-M   'P 1'
#
loop_
_entity.id
_entity.type
_entity.pdbx_description
1 polymer ?
#
loop_
_entity_poly.entity_id
_entity_poly.type
_entity_poly.pdbx_seq_one_letter_code
_entity_poly.pdbx_strand_id
1 'polypeptide(L)'
;MVHFTAEEKAAVASLWAKVNVEVAGGEVLGRLLVVYPWTQRFFDTFGNLSSETAIMGNPKHMDDLKSTYSQLSELHCDRLHVDPENFKLLGNMILVVLATQFGREFTPQMQAAWQKLTTAVANALAYKYH
;
A
#
# COMPACT_ATOMS: atom_id res chain seq x y z
N MET A 1 20.58 -5.91 7.27
CA MET A 1 19.40 -5.55 8.07
C MET A 1 19.27 -4.03 8.02
N VAL A 2 18.08 -3.47 7.77
CA VAL A 2 17.91 -2.01 7.75
C VAL A 2 17.88 -1.49 9.19
N HIS A 3 18.75 -0.55 9.52
CA HIS A 3 18.82 0.04 10.86
C HIS A 3 17.96 1.31 10.95
N PHE A 4 17.07 1.37 11.93
CA PHE A 4 16.24 2.55 12.23
C PHE A 4 16.70 3.25 13.51
N THR A 5 16.80 4.58 13.48
CA THR A 5 17.06 5.39 14.68
C THR A 5 15.84 5.42 15.60
N ALA A 6 16.00 5.93 16.83
CA ALA A 6 14.89 6.09 17.76
C ALA A 6 13.85 7.09 17.23
N GLU A 7 14.33 8.17 16.61
CA GLU A 7 13.52 9.23 16.02
C GLU A 7 12.72 8.72 14.82
N GLU A 8 13.34 7.93 13.93
CA GLU A 8 12.63 7.33 12.79
C GLU A 8 11.53 6.38 13.28
N LYS A 9 11.79 5.57 14.30
CA LYS A 9 10.78 4.68 14.90
C LYS A 9 9.63 5.47 15.51
N ALA A 10 9.94 6.56 16.23
CA ALA A 10 8.93 7.43 16.83
C ALA A 10 8.09 8.14 15.76
N ALA A 11 8.70 8.61 14.67
CA ALA A 11 8.01 9.24 13.55
C ALA A 11 7.05 8.27 12.86
N VAL A 12 7.49 7.04 12.60
CA VAL A 12 6.62 5.99 12.04
C VAL A 12 5.48 5.66 13.00
N ALA A 13 5.78 5.38 14.26
CA ALA A 13 4.77 4.97 15.24
C ALA A 13 3.71 6.06 15.50
N SER A 14 4.14 7.32 15.61
CA SER A 14 3.24 8.44 15.88
C SER A 14 2.28 8.73 14.73
N LEU A 15 2.72 8.59 13.48
CA LEU A 15 1.81 8.68 12.33
C LEU A 15 0.90 7.47 12.25
N TRP A 16 1.45 6.25 12.40
CA TRP A 16 0.68 5.01 12.28
C TRP A 16 -0.50 4.97 13.25
N ALA A 17 -0.32 5.47 14.49
CA ALA A 17 -1.38 5.58 15.48
C ALA A 17 -2.59 6.43 15.02
N LYS A 18 -2.42 7.27 14.00
CA LYS A 18 -3.47 8.12 13.42
C LYS A 18 -4.04 7.58 12.11
N VAL A 19 -3.42 6.56 11.51
CA VAL A 19 -3.85 6.02 10.22
C VAL A 19 -5.15 5.23 10.39
N ASN A 20 -6.19 5.63 9.66
CA ASN A 20 -7.34 4.76 9.43
C ASN A 20 -6.99 3.79 8.29
N VAL A 21 -6.71 2.54 8.65
CA VAL A 21 -6.21 1.51 7.72
C VAL A 21 -7.23 1.19 6.62
N GLU A 22 -8.53 1.19 6.93
CA GLU A 22 -9.57 0.88 5.95
C GLU A 22 -9.65 1.96 4.87
N VAL A 23 -9.64 3.24 5.30
CA VAL A 23 -9.71 4.39 4.40
C VAL A 23 -8.42 4.54 3.60
N ALA A 24 -7.27 4.55 4.28
CA ALA A 24 -5.96 4.70 3.63
C ALA A 24 -5.65 3.51 2.72
N GLY A 25 -5.98 2.29 3.15
CA GLY A 25 -5.76 1.08 2.37
C GLY A 25 -6.59 1.03 1.08
N GLY A 26 -7.86 1.43 1.15
CA GLY A 26 -8.72 1.57 -0.02
C GLY A 26 -8.19 2.62 -1.01
N GLU A 27 -7.78 3.79 -0.51
CA GLU A 27 -7.20 4.85 -1.33
C GLU A 27 -5.87 4.43 -1.99
N VAL A 28 -4.99 3.75 -1.25
CA VAL A 28 -3.72 3.22 -1.79
C VAL A 28 -3.98 2.25 -2.94
N LEU A 29 -4.91 1.30 -2.75
CA LEU A 29 -5.25 0.33 -3.80
C LEU A 29 -5.92 1.02 -4.99
N GLY A 30 -6.87 1.93 -4.75
CA GLY A 30 -7.53 2.73 -5.78
C GLY A 30 -6.54 3.47 -6.65
N ARG A 31 -5.61 4.20 -6.03
CA ARG A 31 -4.55 4.94 -6.74
C ARG A 31 -3.59 4.02 -7.47
N LEU A 32 -3.19 2.89 -6.88
CA LEU A 32 -2.31 1.91 -7.53
C LEU A 32 -2.91 1.43 -8.85
N LEU A 33 -4.19 1.03 -8.84
CA LEU A 33 -4.88 0.48 -10.01
C LEU A 33 -5.12 1.52 -11.10
N VAL A 34 -5.27 2.80 -10.74
CA VAL A 34 -5.44 3.90 -11.70
C VAL A 34 -4.10 4.35 -12.28
N VAL A 35 -3.07 4.54 -11.44
CA VAL A 35 -1.76 5.05 -11.86
C VAL A 35 -0.95 3.98 -12.59
N TYR A 36 -1.13 2.71 -12.23
CA TYR A 36 -0.45 1.57 -12.83
C TYR A 36 -1.47 0.54 -13.34
N PRO A 37 -2.16 0.80 -14.47
CA PRO A 37 -3.28 -0.03 -14.93
C PRO A 37 -2.91 -1.49 -15.18
N TRP A 38 -1.66 -1.81 -15.50
CA TRP A 38 -1.21 -3.20 -15.66
C TRP A 38 -1.33 -4.03 -14.38
N THR A 39 -1.40 -3.39 -13.22
CA THR A 39 -1.62 -4.07 -11.93
C THR A 39 -3.05 -4.60 -11.79
N GLN A 40 -3.99 -4.11 -12.61
CA GLN A 40 -5.39 -4.59 -12.61
C GLN A 40 -5.52 -6.06 -13.00
N ARG A 41 -4.58 -6.62 -13.79
CA ARG A 41 -4.54 -8.04 -14.18
C ARG A 41 -4.51 -9.02 -12.99
N PHE A 42 -4.17 -8.50 -11.81
CA PHE A 42 -4.12 -9.25 -10.56
C PHE A 42 -5.47 -9.24 -9.83
N PHE A 43 -6.44 -8.48 -10.34
CA PHE A 43 -7.73 -8.19 -9.73
C PHE A 43 -8.89 -8.45 -10.70
N ASP A 44 -8.73 -9.40 -11.63
CA ASP A 44 -9.75 -9.72 -12.66
C ASP A 44 -11.12 -10.10 -12.08
N THR A 45 -11.17 -10.53 -10.80
CA THR A 45 -12.40 -10.86 -10.07
C THR A 45 -13.06 -9.65 -9.35
N PHE A 46 -12.39 -8.49 -9.29
CA PHE A 46 -12.85 -7.32 -8.50
C PHE A 46 -13.95 -6.49 -9.18
N GLY A 47 -14.39 -6.86 -10.39
CA GLY A 47 -15.42 -6.10 -11.11
C GLY A 47 -14.86 -4.81 -11.72
N ASN A 48 -15.59 -3.69 -11.62
CA ASN A 48 -15.18 -2.45 -12.27
C ASN A 48 -14.07 -1.71 -11.50
N LEU A 49 -12.87 -1.65 -12.09
CA LEU A 49 -11.69 -0.97 -11.56
C LEU A 49 -11.32 0.30 -12.34
N SER A 50 -12.23 0.82 -13.17
CA SER A 50 -11.93 1.91 -14.11
C SER A 50 -11.65 3.27 -13.47
N SER A 51 -11.99 3.46 -12.19
CA SER A 51 -11.77 4.72 -11.47
C SER A 51 -11.66 4.51 -9.96
N GLU A 52 -10.99 5.44 -9.28
CA GLU A 52 -10.91 5.48 -7.81
C GLU A 52 -12.30 5.42 -7.16
N THR A 53 -13.28 6.13 -7.71
CA THR A 53 -14.68 6.08 -7.25
C THR A 53 -15.36 4.74 -7.48
N ALA A 54 -15.06 4.03 -8.57
CA ALA A 54 -15.58 2.68 -8.82
C ALA A 54 -14.97 1.65 -7.86
N ILE A 55 -13.70 1.84 -7.49
CA ILE A 55 -12.98 0.98 -6.54
C ILE A 55 -13.48 1.22 -5.12
N MET A 56 -13.60 2.49 -4.70
CA MET A 56 -14.06 2.88 -3.36
C MET A 56 -15.58 2.68 -3.16
N GLY A 57 -16.37 2.76 -4.24
CA GLY A 57 -17.83 2.63 -4.23
C GLY A 57 -18.33 1.23 -4.57
N ASN A 58 -17.45 0.22 -4.67
CA ASN A 58 -17.86 -1.15 -5.00
C ASN A 58 -18.57 -1.79 -3.79
N PRO A 59 -19.88 -2.05 -3.85
CA PRO A 59 -20.67 -2.50 -2.70
C PRO A 59 -20.27 -3.89 -2.20
N LYS A 60 -19.49 -4.67 -2.98
CA LYS A 60 -18.94 -5.96 -2.53
C LYS A 60 -17.82 -5.83 -1.49
N HIS A 61 -17.27 -4.63 -1.26
CA HIS A 61 -15.99 -4.48 -0.55
C HIS A 61 -16.01 -3.53 0.67
N MET A 62 -17.11 -2.79 0.92
CA MET A 62 -17.23 -2.03 2.18
C MET A 62 -17.42 -2.95 3.40
N ASP A 63 -18.05 -4.11 3.22
CA ASP A 63 -18.37 -5.01 4.33
C ASP A 63 -17.33 -6.13 4.55
N ASP A 64 -16.39 -6.34 3.59
CA ASP A 64 -15.43 -7.45 3.65
C ASP A 64 -14.03 -7.09 3.09
N LEU A 65 -13.48 -5.98 3.59
CA LEU A 65 -12.07 -5.61 3.39
C LEU A 65 -11.12 -6.74 3.78
N LYS A 66 -11.49 -7.55 4.78
CA LYS A 66 -10.68 -8.68 5.25
C LYS A 66 -10.55 -9.77 4.20
N SER A 67 -11.64 -10.19 3.56
CA SER A 67 -11.59 -11.12 2.42
C SER A 67 -10.81 -10.52 1.24
N THR A 68 -10.97 -9.21 1.01
CA THR A 68 -10.26 -8.47 -0.05
C THR A 68 -8.73 -8.49 0.16
N TYR A 69 -8.26 -8.18 1.37
CA TYR A 69 -6.84 -8.29 1.72
C TYR A 69 -6.37 -9.73 1.89
N SER A 70 -7.25 -10.67 2.23
CA SER A 70 -6.94 -12.11 2.28
C SER A 70 -6.67 -12.66 0.88
N GLN A 71 -7.47 -12.28 -0.11
CA GLN A 71 -7.22 -12.63 -1.51
C GLN A 71 -5.93 -11.98 -2.02
N LEU A 72 -5.65 -10.73 -1.66
CA LEU A 72 -4.35 -10.10 -1.95
C LEU A 72 -3.19 -10.87 -1.29
N SER A 73 -3.36 -11.30 -0.03
CA SER A 73 -2.38 -12.08 0.73
C SER A 73 -2.13 -13.48 0.14
N GLU A 74 -3.19 -14.20 -0.26
CA GLU A 74 -3.08 -15.50 -0.97
C GLU A 74 -2.43 -15.34 -2.35
N LEU A 75 -2.75 -14.27 -3.07
CA LEU A 75 -2.17 -13.96 -4.36
C LEU A 75 -0.64 -13.71 -4.29
N HIS A 76 -0.18 -13.10 -3.20
CA HIS A 76 1.25 -12.94 -2.89
C HIS A 76 1.94 -14.24 -2.44
N CYS A 77 1.21 -15.13 -1.77
CA CYS A 77 1.76 -16.39 -1.24
C CYS A 77 1.85 -17.49 -2.30
N ASP A 78 0.84 -17.62 -3.17
CA ASP A 78 0.64 -18.86 -3.95
C ASP A 78 0.78 -18.70 -5.48
N ARG A 79 0.55 -17.51 -6.06
CA ARG A 79 0.17 -17.43 -7.49
C ARG A 79 0.85 -16.39 -8.35
N LEU A 80 1.60 -15.45 -7.80
CA LEU A 80 2.22 -14.43 -8.63
C LEU A 80 3.73 -14.44 -8.49
N HIS A 81 4.40 -14.64 -9.63
CA HIS A 81 5.65 -13.95 -9.93
C HIS A 81 5.35 -12.44 -10.00
N VAL A 82 4.89 -11.84 -8.90
CA VAL A 82 4.72 -10.39 -8.81
C VAL A 82 6.10 -9.83 -9.06
N ASP A 83 6.26 -9.06 -10.13
CA ASP A 83 7.53 -8.39 -10.36
C ASP A 83 7.89 -7.63 -9.08
N PRO A 84 9.06 -7.89 -8.46
CA PRO A 84 9.52 -7.20 -7.26
C PRO A 84 9.42 -5.68 -7.34
N GLU A 85 9.45 -5.11 -8.54
CA GLU A 85 9.22 -3.68 -8.75
C GLU A 85 7.83 -3.22 -8.28
N ASN A 86 6.79 -4.05 -8.38
CA ASN A 86 5.44 -3.68 -7.93
C ASN A 86 5.37 -3.43 -6.42
N PHE A 87 6.21 -4.07 -5.61
CA PHE A 87 6.28 -3.77 -4.16
C PHE A 87 6.79 -2.36 -3.89
N LYS A 88 7.71 -1.87 -4.72
CA LYS A 88 8.19 -0.48 -4.63
C LYS A 88 7.11 0.50 -5.08
N LEU A 89 6.35 0.16 -6.13
CA LEU A 89 5.22 0.97 -6.59
C LEU A 89 4.15 1.11 -5.50
N LEU A 90 3.80 0.00 -4.83
CA LEU A 90 2.89 0.02 -3.69
C LEU A 90 3.43 0.88 -2.54
N GLY A 91 4.71 0.74 -2.21
CA GLY A 91 5.38 1.58 -1.21
C GLY A 91 5.29 3.08 -1.52
N ASN A 92 5.43 3.46 -2.79
CA ASN A 92 5.28 4.86 -3.22
C ASN A 92 3.82 5.34 -3.11
N MET A 93 2.83 4.50 -3.44
CA MET A 93 1.42 4.85 -3.30
C MET A 93 1.03 5.08 -1.84
N ILE A 94 1.56 4.28 -0.91
CA ILE A 94 1.40 4.50 0.53
C ILE A 94 1.88 5.90 0.93
N LEU A 95 3.06 6.32 0.46
CA LEU A 95 3.59 7.65 0.79
C LEU A 95 2.75 8.78 0.22
N VAL A 96 2.25 8.63 -1.01
CA VAL A 96 1.36 9.62 -1.62
C VAL A 96 0.08 9.77 -0.79
N VAL A 97 -0.54 8.66 -0.39
CA VAL A 97 -1.76 8.69 0.43
C VAL A 97 -1.51 9.26 1.82
N LEU A 98 -0.39 8.92 2.46
CA LEU A 98 -0.04 9.54 3.75
C LEU A 98 0.19 11.04 3.60
N ALA A 99 0.81 11.49 2.51
CA ALA A 99 1.00 12.91 2.25
C ALA A 99 -0.33 13.65 2.00
N THR A 100 -1.26 13.05 1.26
CA THR A 100 -2.57 13.66 0.99
C THR A 100 -3.45 13.73 2.24
N GLN A 101 -3.46 12.68 3.07
CA GLN A 101 -4.30 12.62 4.26
C GLN A 101 -3.78 13.48 5.42
N PHE A 102 -2.46 13.53 5.63
CA PHE A 102 -1.87 14.24 6.77
C PHE A 102 -1.33 15.62 6.41
N GLY A 103 -1.21 15.96 5.13
CA GLY A 103 -0.84 17.29 4.66
C GLY A 103 0.41 17.83 5.35
N ARG A 104 0.28 18.94 6.10
CA ARG A 104 1.39 19.58 6.82
C ARG A 104 1.95 18.75 7.98
N GLU A 105 1.18 17.81 8.53
CA GLU A 105 1.67 16.89 9.56
C GLU A 105 2.66 15.88 8.98
N PHE A 106 2.58 15.58 7.67
CA PHE A 106 3.53 14.70 6.98
C PHE A 106 4.82 15.45 6.63
N THR A 107 5.62 15.72 7.66
CA THR A 107 6.87 16.46 7.51
C THR A 107 7.89 15.71 6.65
N PRO A 108 8.90 16.40 6.09
CA PRO A 108 9.97 15.75 5.32
C PRO A 108 10.70 14.65 6.10
N GLN A 109 10.88 14.84 7.42
CA GLN A 109 11.50 13.85 8.30
C GLN A 109 10.62 12.60 8.43
N MET A 110 9.31 12.80 8.57
CA MET A 110 8.36 11.68 8.65
C MET A 110 8.28 10.95 7.31
N GLN A 111 8.22 11.69 6.20
CA GLN A 111 8.27 11.12 4.86
C GLN A 111 9.54 10.27 4.64
N ALA A 112 10.71 10.75 5.05
CA ALA A 112 11.95 10.00 4.93
C ALA A 112 11.93 8.69 5.75
N ALA A 113 11.42 8.73 6.99
CA ALA A 113 11.29 7.55 7.83
C ALA A 113 10.31 6.52 7.24
N TRP A 114 9.16 6.98 6.74
CA TRP A 114 8.17 6.14 6.08
C TRP A 114 8.68 5.56 4.75
N GLN A 115 9.41 6.34 3.95
CA GLN A 115 10.03 5.86 2.71
C GLN A 115 11.05 4.76 3.01
N LYS A 116 11.88 4.95 4.03
CA LYS A 116 12.85 3.94 4.47
C LYS A 116 12.16 2.65 4.90
N LEU A 117 11.03 2.76 5.61
CA LEU A 117 10.21 1.62 6.00
C LEU A 117 9.64 0.89 4.80
N THR A 118 8.95 1.58 3.90
CA THR A 118 8.29 0.94 2.74
C THR A 118 9.31 0.31 1.79
N THR A 119 10.48 0.94 1.59
CA THR A 119 11.58 0.33 0.83
C THR A 119 12.15 -0.91 1.51
N ALA A 120 12.33 -0.88 2.84
CA ALA A 120 12.80 -2.05 3.58
C ALA A 120 11.83 -3.23 3.46
N VAL A 121 10.52 -2.96 3.57
CA VAL A 121 9.46 -3.97 3.40
C VAL A 121 9.45 -4.52 1.97
N ALA A 122 9.50 -3.65 0.95
CA ALA A 122 9.54 -4.08 -0.45
C ALA A 122 10.75 -4.99 -0.74
N ASN A 123 11.94 -4.63 -0.24
CA ASN A 123 13.14 -5.45 -0.39
C ASN A 123 13.02 -6.79 0.33
N ALA A 124 12.38 -6.83 1.51
CA ALA A 124 12.16 -8.07 2.26
C ALA A 124 11.17 -8.99 1.52
N LEU A 125 10.10 -8.45 0.93
CA LEU A 125 9.14 -9.21 0.13
C LEU A 125 9.78 -9.74 -1.16
N ALA A 126 10.70 -8.99 -1.76
CA ALA A 126 11.44 -9.39 -2.94
C ALA A 126 12.54 -10.45 -2.68
N TYR A 127 12.92 -10.71 -1.42
CA TYR A 127 14.14 -11.46 -1.09
C TYR A 127 14.20 -12.88 -1.65
N LYS A 128 13.05 -13.55 -1.83
CA LYS A 128 12.96 -14.93 -2.34
C LYS A 128 12.60 -15.03 -3.82
N TYR A 129 12.51 -13.90 -4.52
CA TYR A 129 12.31 -13.91 -5.96
C TYR A 129 13.67 -14.20 -6.62
N HIS A 130 13.81 -15.39 -7.20
CA HIS A 130 15.00 -15.87 -7.93
C HIS A 130 14.63 -16.21 -9.37
#